data_AF-A0A8W8HN35-F1
#
_entry.id   AF-A0A8W8HN35-F1
#
_cell.length_a   1.000
_cell.length_b   1.000
_cell.length_c   1.000
_cell.angle_alpha   90.00
_cell.angle_beta   90.00
_cell.angle_gamma   90.00
#
_symmetry.space_group_name_H-M   'P 1'
#
loop_
_entity.id
_entity.type
_entity.pdbx_description
1 polymer ?
#
loop_
_entity_poly.entity_id
_entity_poly.type
_entity_poly.pdbx_seq_one_letter_code
_entity_poly.pdbx_strand_id
1 'polypeptide(L)'
;RLVLRCRQDARVRFAKMRSDVLVKIELLDQKHVQDIVFQLQRFVSAMAKYHNDCHTVMKEAVVFPIEVDLSRGTFTYDTSNQFNDGEDEEEEEEVEEAPERVNESQMGDLISTD
;
A
#
# COMPACT_ATOMS: atom_id res chain seq x y z
N ARG A 1 -31.97 -12.19 -59.96
CA ARG A 1 -32.77 -11.90 -58.74
C ARG A 1 -32.18 -12.52 -57.46
N LEU A 2 -31.73 -13.78 -57.48
CA LEU A 2 -31.17 -14.46 -56.30
C LEU A 2 -29.99 -13.72 -55.65
N VAL A 3 -28.99 -13.31 -56.43
CA VAL A 3 -27.78 -12.61 -55.93
C VAL A 3 -28.11 -11.33 -55.15
N LEU A 4 -29.05 -10.52 -55.65
CA LEU A 4 -29.46 -9.28 -54.96
C LEU A 4 -30.18 -9.57 -53.63
N ARG A 5 -31.00 -10.62 -53.58
CA ARG A 5 -31.66 -11.07 -52.35
C ARG A 5 -30.65 -11.57 -51.32
N CYS A 6 -29.70 -12.42 -51.71
CA CYS A 6 -28.63 -12.88 -50.83
C CYS A 6 -27.79 -11.71 -50.29
N ARG A 7 -27.50 -10.70 -51.11
CA ARG A 7 -26.78 -9.50 -50.68
C ARG A 7 -27.57 -8.69 -49.66
N GLN A 8 -28.87 -8.53 -49.89
CA GLN A 8 -29.75 -7.81 -48.96
C GLN A 8 -29.85 -8.56 -47.62
N ASP A 9 -30.07 -9.88 -47.66
CA ASP A 9 -30.15 -10.73 -46.47
C ASP A 9 -28.85 -10.69 -45.66
N ALA A 10 -27.69 -10.73 -46.33
CA ALA A 10 -26.40 -10.59 -45.67
C ALA A 10 -26.24 -9.24 -44.95
N ARG A 11 -26.66 -8.13 -45.59
CA ARG A 11 -26.62 -6.79 -44.99
C ARG A 11 -27.51 -6.68 -43.76
N VAL A 12 -28.73 -7.21 -43.83
CA VAL A 12 -29.67 -7.19 -42.70
C VAL A 12 -29.14 -8.02 -41.53
N ARG A 13 -28.63 -9.23 -41.80
CA ARG A 13 -28.02 -10.09 -40.78
C ARG A 13 -26.80 -9.44 -40.13
N PHE A 14 -25.93 -8.83 -40.94
CA PHE A 14 -24.76 -8.12 -40.43
C PHE A 14 -25.15 -6.93 -39.56
N ALA A 15 -26.09 -6.09 -40.01
CA ALA A 15 -26.57 -4.94 -39.24
C ALA A 15 -27.18 -5.38 -37.90
N LYS A 16 -27.97 -6.47 -37.91
CA LYS A 16 -28.52 -7.06 -36.68
C LYS A 16 -27.43 -7.52 -35.73
N MET A 17 -26.51 -8.37 -36.18
CA MET A 17 -25.41 -8.86 -35.33
C MET A 17 -24.54 -7.73 -34.79
N ARG A 18 -24.27 -6.71 -35.60
CA ARG A 18 -23.51 -5.52 -35.17
C ARG A 18 -24.23 -4.78 -34.05
N SER A 19 -25.54 -4.59 -34.16
CA SER A 19 -26.36 -3.98 -33.10
C SER A 19 -26.33 -4.82 -31.82
N ASP A 20 -26.51 -6.14 -31.95
CA ASP A 20 -26.52 -7.05 -30.80
C ASP A 20 -25.16 -7.06 -30.07
N VAL A 21 -24.04 -7.03 -30.82
CA VAL A 21 -22.69 -6.98 -30.25
C VAL A 21 -22.44 -5.64 -29.54
N LEU A 22 -22.84 -4.52 -30.11
CA LEU A 22 -22.64 -3.21 -29.49
C LEU A 22 -23.32 -3.13 -28.11
N VAL A 23 -24.58 -3.58 -28.02
CA VAL A 23 -25.31 -3.64 -26.75
C VAL A 23 -24.61 -4.57 -25.76
N LYS A 24 -24.11 -5.72 -26.22
CA LYS A 24 -23.40 -6.66 -25.34
C LYS A 24 -22.09 -6.08 -24.80
N ILE A 25 -21.36 -5.30 -25.58
CA ILE A 25 -20.13 -4.66 -25.12
C ILE A 25 -20.45 -3.62 -24.05
N GLU A 26 -21.50 -2.83 -24.24
CA GLU A 26 -21.95 -1.84 -23.25
C GLU A 26 -22.39 -2.52 -21.93
N LEU A 27 -23.19 -3.59 -22.02
CA LEU A 27 -23.61 -4.37 -20.86
C LEU A 27 -22.43 -5.07 -20.16
N LEU A 28 -21.46 -5.56 -20.93
CA LEU A 28 -20.26 -6.19 -20.38
C LEU A 28 -19.44 -5.17 -19.61
N ASP A 29 -19.26 -3.97 -20.14
CA ASP A 29 -18.52 -2.90 -19.47
C ASP A 29 -19.20 -2.48 -18.15
N GLN A 30 -20.52 -2.28 -18.19
CA GLN A 30 -21.30 -1.98 -16.99
C GLN A 30 -21.16 -3.08 -15.93
N LYS A 31 -21.26 -4.35 -16.35
CA LYS A 31 -21.08 -5.50 -15.44
C LYS A 31 -19.66 -5.52 -14.86
N HIS A 32 -18.65 -5.32 -15.69
CA HIS A 32 -17.25 -5.38 -15.28
C HIS A 32 -16.96 -4.38 -14.15
N VAL A 33 -17.43 -3.14 -14.29
CA VAL A 33 -17.29 -2.12 -13.25
C VAL A 33 -18.01 -2.54 -11.96
N GLN A 34 -19.24 -3.04 -12.06
CA GLN A 34 -20.01 -3.51 -10.90
C GLN A 34 -19.30 -4.67 -10.17
N ASP A 35 -18.80 -5.66 -10.91
CA ASP A 35 -18.12 -6.83 -10.35
C ASP A 35 -16.84 -6.43 -9.62
N ILE A 36 -16.03 -5.52 -10.19
CA ILE A 36 -14.81 -5.03 -9.55
C ILE A 36 -15.14 -4.29 -8.25
N VAL A 37 -16.09 -3.35 -8.29
CA VAL A 37 -16.48 -2.59 -7.10
C VAL A 37 -16.99 -3.53 -6.01
N PHE A 38 -17.83 -4.51 -6.37
CA PHE A 38 -18.34 -5.51 -5.44
C PHE A 38 -17.21 -6.32 -4.78
N GLN A 39 -16.24 -6.78 -5.58
CA GLN A 39 -15.10 -7.53 -5.05
C GLN A 39 -14.22 -6.69 -4.12
N LEU A 40 -13.94 -5.43 -4.49
CA LEU A 40 -13.15 -4.51 -3.66
C LEU A 40 -13.86 -4.18 -2.35
N GLN A 41 -15.17 -3.92 -2.39
CA GLN A 41 -15.95 -3.68 -1.16
C GLN A 41 -15.94 -4.90 -0.24
N ARG A 42 -16.11 -6.11 -0.79
CA ARG A 42 -16.04 -7.35 -0.01
C ARG A 42 -14.66 -7.54 0.60
N PHE A 43 -13.61 -7.24 -0.15
CA PHE A 43 -12.22 -7.34 0.32
C PHE A 43 -11.93 -6.36 1.46
N VAL A 44 -12.23 -5.07 1.28
CA VAL A 44 -12.04 -4.04 2.31
C VAL A 44 -12.85 -4.35 3.56
N SER A 45 -14.10 -4.81 3.40
CA SER A 45 -14.94 -5.21 4.54
C SER A 45 -14.35 -6.39 5.31
N ALA A 46 -13.80 -7.39 4.60
CA ALA A 46 -13.14 -8.52 5.23
C ALA A 46 -11.84 -8.12 5.94
N MET A 47 -11.03 -7.24 5.34
CA MET A 47 -9.82 -6.71 5.97
C MET A 47 -10.12 -5.87 7.21
N ALA A 48 -11.13 -4.99 7.14
CA ALA A 48 -11.55 -4.18 8.27
C ALA A 48 -12.03 -5.07 9.43
N LYS A 49 -12.82 -6.10 9.13
CA LYS A 49 -13.22 -7.10 10.12
C LYS A 49 -12.01 -7.80 10.74
N TYR A 50 -11.10 -8.33 9.91
CA TYR A 50 -9.89 -9.01 10.38
C TYR A 50 -9.04 -8.11 11.30
N HIS A 51 -8.81 -6.85 10.91
CA HIS A 51 -8.07 -5.91 11.74
C HIS A 51 -8.76 -5.61 13.08
N ASN A 52 -10.08 -5.43 13.07
CA ASN A 52 -10.85 -5.22 14.31
C ASN A 52 -10.82 -6.45 15.22
N ASP A 53 -10.94 -7.64 14.64
CA ASP A 53 -10.87 -8.91 15.37
C ASP A 53 -9.48 -9.07 16.02
N CYS A 54 -8.40 -8.85 15.27
CA CYS A 54 -7.03 -8.85 15.79
C CYS A 54 -6.82 -7.81 16.88
N HIS A 55 -7.28 -6.57 16.66
CA HIS A 55 -7.16 -5.50 17.66
C HIS A 55 -7.90 -5.87 18.95
N THR A 56 -9.06 -6.50 18.88
CA THR A 56 -9.83 -6.93 20.05
C THR A 56 -9.04 -7.96 20.86
N VAL A 57 -8.51 -8.99 20.20
CA VAL A 57 -7.68 -10.03 20.85
C VAL A 57 -6.39 -9.44 21.45
N MET A 58 -5.71 -8.58 20.71
CA MET A 58 -4.46 -7.97 21.15
C MET A 58 -4.66 -6.97 22.30
N LYS A 59 -5.81 -6.29 22.37
CA LYS A 59 -6.14 -5.38 23.47
C LYS A 59 -6.37 -6.11 24.79
N GLU A 60 -6.94 -7.31 24.73
CA GLU A 60 -7.14 -8.18 25.91
C GLU A 60 -5.83 -8.85 26.34
N ALA A 61 -4.93 -9.09 25.39
CA ALA A 61 -3.61 -9.63 25.69
C ALA A 61 -2.73 -8.54 26.36
N VAL A 62 -2.30 -8.81 27.59
CA VAL A 62 -1.24 -8.02 28.25
C VAL A 62 0.10 -8.42 27.62
N VAL A 63 0.39 -7.91 26.42
CA VAL A 63 1.62 -8.24 25.65
C VAL A 63 2.85 -7.48 26.18
N PHE A 64 2.75 -6.80 27.33
CA PHE A 64 3.88 -6.08 27.92
C PHE A 64 3.86 -6.13 29.45
N PRO A 65 5.04 -6.25 30.13
CA PRO A 65 6.40 -6.25 29.59
C PRO A 65 6.76 -7.56 28.88
N ILE A 66 7.33 -7.46 27.67
CA ILE A 66 7.98 -8.61 27.04
C ILE A 66 9.25 -8.85 27.86
N GLU A 67 9.21 -9.84 28.73
CA GLU A 67 10.39 -10.25 29.47
C GLU A 67 11.40 -10.84 28.49
N VAL A 68 12.48 -10.09 28.27
CA VAL A 68 13.63 -10.57 27.50
C VAL A 68 14.53 -11.28 28.51
N ASP A 69 14.53 -12.61 28.47
CA ASP A 69 15.42 -13.42 29.31
C ASP A 69 16.84 -13.30 28.77
N LEU A 70 17.53 -12.23 29.19
CA LEU A 70 18.88 -11.92 28.79
C LEU A 70 19.81 -12.89 29.52
N SER A 71 20.34 -13.87 28.79
CA SER A 71 21.40 -14.72 29.32
C SER A 71 22.57 -13.87 29.81
N ARG A 72 23.32 -14.33 30.83
CA ARG A 72 24.39 -13.54 31.49
C ARG A 72 25.50 -13.03 30.54
N GLY A 73 25.57 -13.53 29.30
CA GLY A 73 26.49 -13.08 28.25
C GLY A 73 25.87 -12.18 27.18
N THR A 74 24.62 -11.73 27.34
CA THR A 74 23.94 -10.95 26.28
C THR A 74 24.50 -9.54 26.11
N PHE A 75 25.12 -8.99 27.17
CA PHE A 75 25.82 -7.71 27.12
C PHE A 75 27.34 -7.84 27.14
N THR A 76 27.87 -9.07 27.17
CA THR A 76 29.31 -9.25 26.96
C THR A 76 29.57 -9.08 25.47
N TYR A 77 29.81 -7.84 25.05
CA TYR A 77 30.49 -7.60 23.78
C TYR A 77 31.79 -8.40 23.83
N ASP A 78 31.92 -9.35 22.92
CA ASP A 78 33.12 -10.14 22.78
C ASP A 78 34.27 -9.18 22.47
N THR A 79 35.02 -8.83 23.52
CA THR A 79 36.16 -7.92 23.45
C THR A 79 37.39 -8.67 22.89
N SER A 80 37.22 -9.90 22.41
CA SER A 80 38.26 -10.66 21.71
C SER A 80 38.73 -10.00 20.41
N ASN A 81 38.03 -8.97 19.92
CA ASN A 81 38.44 -8.14 18.80
C ASN A 81 38.78 -6.69 19.20
N GLN A 82 39.16 -6.46 20.47
CA GLN A 82 39.87 -5.24 20.87
C GLN A 82 41.20 -5.23 20.11
N PHE A 83 41.18 -4.65 18.92
CA PHE A 83 42.39 -4.30 18.19
C PHE A 83 43.24 -3.48 19.16
N ASN A 84 44.42 -4.00 19.44
CA ASN A 84 45.49 -3.29 20.10
C ASN A 84 45.81 -2.07 19.23
N ASP A 85 45.17 -0.95 19.54
CA ASP A 85 45.54 0.35 18.98
C ASP A 85 46.84 0.74 19.68
N GLY A 86 47.94 0.29 19.09
CA GLY A 86 49.25 0.80 19.40
C GLY A 86 49.29 2.25 18.96
N GLU A 87 49.48 3.12 19.95
CA GLU A 87 50.21 4.39 19.88
C GLU A 87 50.48 4.89 18.46
N ASP A 88 49.80 5.96 18.03
CA ASP A 88 50.48 7.23 17.76
C ASP A 88 49.53 8.32 17.23
N GLU A 89 49.89 9.55 17.59
CA GLU A 89 49.48 10.84 17.03
C GLU A 89 48.23 11.50 17.64
N GLU A 90 48.54 12.30 18.67
CA GLU A 90 47.90 13.56 19.00
C GLU A 90 47.56 14.39 17.74
N GLU A 91 46.27 14.52 17.40
CA GLU A 91 45.77 15.74 16.76
C GLU A 91 44.47 16.15 17.46
N GLU A 92 44.59 17.15 18.33
CA GLU A 92 43.48 17.97 18.80
C GLU A 92 42.90 18.73 17.58
N GLU A 93 41.73 18.33 17.08
CA GLU A 93 40.92 19.22 16.24
C GLU A 93 39.68 19.70 16.99
N GLU A 94 39.56 21.03 16.97
CA GLU A 94 38.60 21.87 17.67
C GLU A 94 37.13 21.59 17.33
N VAL A 95 36.31 21.90 18.33
CA VAL A 95 34.85 21.88 18.39
C VAL A 95 34.23 22.83 17.37
N GLU A 96 33.22 22.37 16.61
CA GLU A 96 32.08 23.23 16.23
C GLU A 96 30.73 22.52 16.50
N GLU A 97 30.10 22.92 17.61
CA GLU A 97 28.69 22.65 17.91
C GLU A 97 27.78 23.40 16.92
N ALA A 98 26.96 22.67 16.16
CA ALA A 98 25.80 23.24 15.48
C ALA A 98 24.57 23.15 16.41
N PRO A 99 23.94 24.26 16.83
CA PRO A 99 22.86 24.22 17.81
C PRO A 99 21.52 23.80 17.18
N GLU A 100 20.82 22.94 17.90
CA GLU A 100 19.39 22.65 17.73
C GLU A 100 18.49 23.82 18.18
N ARG A 101 17.22 23.68 17.75
CA ARG A 101 15.94 24.24 18.27
C ARG A 101 15.42 25.43 17.43
N VAL A 102 14.12 25.58 17.11
CA VAL A 102 12.88 25.33 17.87
C VAL A 102 11.70 25.11 16.89
N ASN A 103 10.73 24.26 17.26
CA ASN A 103 9.38 24.18 16.69
C ASN A 103 8.54 25.42 17.07
N GLU A 104 7.92 26.11 16.10
CA GLU A 104 6.67 26.85 16.34
C GLU A 104 5.66 26.65 15.19
N SER A 105 4.51 26.17 15.63
CA SER A 105 3.14 26.17 15.08
C SER A 105 2.74 27.19 14.01
N GLN A 106 1.85 26.70 13.13
CA GLN A 106 0.69 27.39 12.53
C GLN A 106 0.93 28.53 11.52
N MET A 107 0.85 28.19 10.24
CA MET A 107 0.19 29.00 9.21
C MET A 107 -0.35 27.99 8.18
N GLY A 108 -1.63 27.63 8.17
CA GLY A 108 -2.74 28.55 7.93
C GLY A 108 -3.01 28.59 6.43
N ASP A 109 -3.70 27.56 5.94
CA ASP A 109 -4.71 27.59 4.88
C ASP A 109 -4.45 28.43 3.62
N LEU A 110 -4.10 27.79 2.50
CA LEU A 110 -4.44 28.28 1.15
C LEU A 110 -4.71 27.11 0.20
N ILE A 111 -5.88 26.51 0.36
CA ILE A 111 -6.64 26.00 -0.78
C ILE A 111 -7.18 27.23 -1.51
N SER A 112 -6.69 27.52 -2.71
CA SER A 112 -7.43 28.33 -3.69
C SER A 112 -7.28 27.73 -5.07
N THR A 113 -8.39 27.18 -5.51
CA THR A 113 -8.80 26.88 -6.87
C THR A 113 -8.54 28.06 -7.80
N ASP A 114 -7.93 27.79 -8.95
CA ASP A 114 -8.37 28.26 -10.26
C ASP A 114 -8.10 27.12 -11.28
#